data_AF-A0A6N1DRJ0-F1
#
_entry.id   AF-A0A6N1DRJ0-F1
#
_cell.length_a   1.000
_cell.length_b   1.000
_cell.length_c   1.000
_cell.angle_alpha   90.00
_cell.angle_beta   90.00
_cell.angle_gamma   90.00
#
_symmetry.space_group_name_H-M   'P 1'
#
loop_
_entity.id
_entity.type
_entity.pdbx_description
1 polymer ?
#
loop_
_entity_poly.entity_id
_entity_poly.type
_entity_poly.pdbx_seq_one_letter_code
_entity_poly.pdbx_strand_id
1 'polypeptide(L)'
;MSFIKLFPLTEEHVPPVEHFGKGHPARCRPQTSFEARECWLNVHEIAAFEECPLYLVTDADPNALVDGIRLRLRSGESLLIPDDAADANEKFLALLARAVRGELVEMRYSSYLSELARRR
;
A
#
# COMPACT_ATOMS: atom_id res chain seq x y z
N MET A 1 1.82 -0.28 21.96
CA MET A 1 2.01 -1.24 20.85
C MET A 1 1.89 -0.46 19.55
N SER A 2 2.75 -0.71 18.58
CA SER A 2 2.89 0.14 17.38
C SER A 2 2.25 -0.54 16.18
N PHE A 3 1.04 -0.13 15.84
CA PHE A 3 0.25 -0.71 14.74
C PHE A 3 -0.15 0.36 13.72
N ILE A 4 -0.24 -0.06 12.46
CA ILE A 4 -0.79 0.73 11.36
C ILE A 4 -1.89 -0.07 10.66
N LYS A 5 -3.04 0.57 10.45
CA LYS A 5 -4.08 0.01 9.60
C LYS A 5 -3.79 0.34 8.13
N LEU A 6 -3.80 -0.68 7.28
CA LEU A 6 -3.46 -0.61 5.87
C LEU A 6 -4.57 -1.19 4.99
N PHE A 7 -4.60 -0.76 3.73
CA PHE A 7 -5.49 -1.30 2.69
C PHE A 7 -4.64 -1.85 1.53
N PRO A 8 -4.17 -3.10 1.63
CA PRO A 8 -3.27 -3.67 0.64
C PRO A 8 -3.95 -3.95 -0.71
N LEU A 9 -3.16 -3.84 -1.78
CA LEU A 9 -3.53 -4.21 -3.15
C LEU A 9 -2.88 -5.54 -3.52
N THR A 10 -3.51 -6.26 -4.46
CA THR A 10 -2.95 -7.52 -4.98
C THR A 10 -2.05 -7.23 -6.17
N GLU A 11 -0.75 -7.55 -6.06
CA GLU A 11 0.18 -7.51 -7.19
C GLU A 11 -0.12 -8.65 -8.17
N GLU A 12 -0.23 -8.34 -9.48
CA GLU A 12 -0.45 -9.38 -10.49
C GLU A 12 0.81 -10.26 -10.70
N HIS A 13 1.99 -9.66 -10.51
CA HIS A 13 3.28 -10.31 -10.72
C HIS A 13 4.24 -9.86 -9.61
N VAL A 14 4.45 -10.72 -8.62
CA VAL A 14 5.42 -10.44 -7.55
C VAL A 14 6.83 -10.54 -8.14
N PRO A 15 7.61 -9.44 -8.18
CA PRO A 15 8.96 -9.48 -8.71
C PRO A 15 9.89 -10.28 -7.78
N PRO A 16 11.03 -10.80 -8.30
CA PRO A 16 12.05 -11.42 -7.46
C PRO A 16 12.50 -10.48 -6.33
N VAL A 17 12.84 -11.02 -5.17
CA VAL A 17 13.28 -10.21 -4.00
C VAL A 17 14.49 -9.31 -4.32
N GLU A 18 15.31 -9.71 -5.29
CA GLU A 18 16.47 -8.96 -5.83
C GLU A 18 16.10 -7.62 -6.50
N HIS A 19 14.82 -7.41 -6.79
CA HIS A 19 14.29 -6.20 -7.40
C HIS A 19 13.79 -5.19 -6.36
N PHE A 20 13.70 -5.60 -5.09
CA PHE A 20 13.35 -4.70 -3.99
C PHE A 20 14.45 -3.65 -3.78
N GLY A 21 14.06 -2.39 -3.64
CA GLY A 21 14.96 -1.24 -3.52
C GLY A 21 15.32 -0.58 -4.85
N LYS A 22 14.77 -1.06 -5.97
CA LYS A 22 14.97 -0.47 -7.30
C LYS A 22 13.77 0.36 -7.77
N GLY A 23 12.72 0.49 -6.97
CA GLY A 23 11.51 1.23 -7.33
C GLY A 23 10.77 0.63 -8.53
N HIS A 24 10.88 -0.70 -8.72
CA HIS A 24 10.22 -1.37 -9.83
C HIS A 24 8.69 -1.18 -9.73
N PRO A 25 8.05 -0.66 -10.79
CA PRO A 25 6.62 -0.44 -10.77
C PRO A 25 5.84 -1.74 -10.53
N ALA A 26 4.77 -1.63 -9.77
CA ALA A 26 3.89 -2.75 -9.44
C ALA A 26 2.60 -2.64 -10.26
N ARG A 27 2.21 -3.70 -10.97
CA ARG A 27 0.84 -3.79 -11.52
C ARG A 27 -0.04 -4.46 -10.48
N CYS A 28 -1.08 -3.78 -10.05
CA CYS A 28 -1.90 -4.23 -8.93
C CYS A 28 -3.39 -3.98 -9.15
N ARG A 29 -4.19 -4.81 -8.50
CA ARG A 29 -5.66 -4.74 -8.52
C ARG A 29 -6.19 -4.47 -7.11
N PRO A 30 -7.32 -3.76 -6.99
CA PRO A 30 -8.09 -3.77 -5.76
C PRO A 30 -8.46 -5.21 -5.38
N GLN A 31 -8.36 -5.57 -4.11
CA GLN A 31 -8.86 -6.86 -3.65
C GLN A 31 -10.40 -6.90 -3.76
N THR A 32 -10.94 -7.67 -4.70
CA THR A 32 -12.38 -7.98 -4.73
C THR A 32 -12.69 -9.11 -3.77
N SER A 33 -13.32 -8.75 -2.64
CA SER A 33 -13.96 -9.57 -1.60
C SER A 33 -13.48 -11.02 -1.45
N PHE A 34 -12.61 -11.28 -0.48
CA PHE A 34 -12.91 -11.92 0.80
C PHE A 34 -11.59 -12.07 1.58
N GLU A 35 -11.60 -11.59 2.82
CA GLU A 35 -10.65 -11.88 3.93
C GLU A 35 -9.50 -10.93 4.33
N ALA A 36 -9.20 -9.84 3.61
CA ALA A 36 -8.51 -8.70 4.26
C ALA A 36 -8.65 -7.37 3.50
N ARG A 37 -9.85 -6.76 3.51
CA ARG A 37 -10.05 -5.38 3.01
C ARG A 37 -9.12 -4.35 3.67
N GLU A 38 -8.80 -4.62 4.93
CA GLU A 38 -7.95 -3.83 5.80
C GLU A 38 -7.16 -4.80 6.68
N CYS A 39 -5.90 -4.50 6.96
CA CYS A 39 -5.11 -5.25 7.92
C CYS A 39 -4.46 -4.31 8.95
N TRP A 40 -4.42 -4.77 10.19
CA TRP A 40 -3.63 -4.13 11.23
C TRP A 40 -2.25 -4.77 11.24
N LEU A 41 -1.26 -4.04 10.72
CA LEU A 41 0.12 -4.48 10.67
C LEU A 41 0.87 -3.98 11.91
N ASN A 42 1.55 -4.87 12.62
CA ASN A 42 2.50 -4.44 13.63
C ASN A 42 3.72 -3.85 12.93
N VAL A 43 4.08 -2.61 13.25
CA VAL A 43 5.20 -1.90 12.60
C VAL A 43 6.51 -2.67 12.73
N HIS A 44 6.69 -3.44 13.80
CA HIS A 44 7.89 -4.25 14.01
C HIS A 44 8.00 -5.43 13.02
N GLU A 45 6.92 -5.82 12.35
CA GLU A 45 6.93 -6.85 11.31
C GLU A 45 7.44 -6.33 9.97
N ILE A 46 7.58 -5.02 9.79
CA ILE A 46 8.15 -4.41 8.59
C ILE A 46 9.67 -4.66 8.60
N ALA A 47 10.15 -5.46 7.66
CA ALA A 47 11.58 -5.70 7.46
C ALA A 47 12.22 -4.63 6.57
N ALA A 48 11.51 -4.18 5.54
CA ALA A 48 11.91 -3.10 4.66
C ALA A 48 10.69 -2.51 3.94
N PHE A 49 10.82 -1.30 3.40
CA PHE A 49 9.83 -0.71 2.50
C PHE A 49 10.53 0.10 1.40
N GLU A 50 9.87 0.30 0.26
CA GLU A 50 10.32 1.19 -0.81
C GLU A 50 9.13 1.96 -1.39
N GLU A 51 9.38 3.18 -1.86
CA GLU A 51 8.47 3.90 -2.74
C GLU A 51 8.52 3.27 -4.13
N CYS A 52 7.35 3.02 -4.72
CA CYS A 52 7.24 2.47 -6.07
C CYS A 52 5.98 2.96 -6.77
N PRO A 53 6.02 3.22 -8.10
CA PRO A 53 4.82 3.54 -8.84
C PRO A 53 3.88 2.33 -8.91
N LEU A 54 2.58 2.56 -8.71
CA LEU A 54 1.55 1.52 -8.79
C LEU A 54 0.67 1.75 -10.03
N TYR A 55 0.69 0.78 -10.94
CA TYR A 55 -0.27 0.69 -12.04
C TYR A 55 -1.51 -0.05 -11.55
N LEU A 56 -2.58 0.69 -11.27
CA LEU A 56 -3.87 0.17 -10.89
C LEU A 56 -4.61 -0.34 -12.12
N VAL A 57 -4.90 -1.63 -12.12
CA VAL A 57 -5.69 -2.29 -13.17
C VAL A 57 -7.15 -2.35 -12.71
N THR A 58 -8.01 -1.56 -13.33
CA THR A 58 -9.46 -1.55 -13.10
C THR A 58 -10.21 -1.68 -14.43
N ASP A 59 -11.49 -2.10 -14.42
CA ASP A 59 -12.26 -2.21 -15.68
C ASP A 59 -12.49 -0.86 -16.37
N ALA A 60 -12.44 0.25 -15.60
CA ALA A 60 -12.69 1.59 -16.12
C ALA A 60 -11.40 2.29 -16.58
N ASP A 61 -10.27 1.97 -15.95
CA ASP A 61 -8.94 2.46 -16.30
C ASP A 61 -7.91 1.34 -16.06
N PRO A 62 -7.34 0.75 -17.12
CA PRO A 62 -6.45 -0.39 -17.00
C PRO A 62 -5.02 -0.02 -16.61
N ASN A 63 -4.64 1.27 -16.61
CA ASN A 63 -3.26 1.71 -16.41
C ASN A 63 -3.16 2.99 -15.56
N ALA A 64 -4.11 3.23 -14.65
CA ALA A 64 -4.04 4.36 -13.75
C ALA A 64 -2.76 4.28 -12.91
N LEU A 65 -1.96 5.34 -12.91
CA LEU A 65 -0.69 5.39 -12.18
C LEU A 65 -0.87 6.22 -10.91
N VAL A 66 -0.55 5.63 -9.76
CA VAL A 66 -0.53 6.31 -8.46
C VAL A 66 0.77 6.03 -7.71
N ASP A 67 1.08 6.89 -6.75
CA ASP A 67 2.16 6.63 -5.79
C ASP A 67 1.80 5.43 -4.91
N GLY A 68 2.80 4.65 -4.51
CA GLY A 68 2.60 3.61 -3.52
C GLY A 68 3.88 3.13 -2.86
N ILE A 69 3.67 2.23 -1.91
CA ILE A 69 4.72 1.64 -1.11
C ILE A 69 4.67 0.13 -1.27
N ARG A 70 5.82 -0.47 -1.51
CA ARG A 70 6.02 -1.91 -1.36
C ARG A 70 6.65 -2.19 -0.01
N LEU A 71 5.93 -2.91 0.83
CA LEU A 71 6.40 -3.41 2.12
C LEU A 71 6.93 -4.83 1.96
N ARG A 72 8.05 -5.12 2.60
CA ARG A 72 8.53 -6.48 2.84
C ARG A 72 8.40 -6.79 4.33
N LEU A 73 7.65 -7.81 4.65
CA LEU A 73 7.47 -8.28 6.03
C LEU A 73 8.61 -9.21 6.44
N ARG A 74 8.82 -9.34 7.76
CA ARG A 74 9.79 -10.28 8.33
C ARG A 74 9.45 -11.74 8.02
N SER A 75 8.19 -12.06 7.75
CA SER A 75 7.73 -13.37 7.26
C SER A 75 8.23 -13.69 5.84
N GLY A 76 8.71 -12.69 5.10
CA GLY A 76 9.05 -12.78 3.68
C GLY A 76 7.90 -12.39 2.74
N GLU A 77 6.69 -12.20 3.27
CA GLU A 77 5.55 -11.69 2.50
C GLU A 77 5.79 -10.25 2.02
N SER A 78 5.20 -9.89 0.87
CA SER A 78 5.22 -8.53 0.34
C SER A 78 3.80 -7.97 0.26
N LEU A 79 3.63 -6.72 0.70
CA LEU A 79 2.38 -5.98 0.61
C LEU A 79 2.58 -4.74 -0.26
N LEU A 80 1.60 -4.44 -1.12
CA LEU A 80 1.55 -3.16 -1.83
C LEU A 80 0.45 -2.30 -1.24
N ILE A 81 0.74 -1.04 -0.97
CA ILE A 81 -0.25 -0.08 -0.46
C ILE A 81 -0.18 1.21 -1.28
N PRO A 82 -1.32 1.82 -1.64
CA PRO A 82 -1.37 3.10 -2.33
C PRO A 82 -1.00 4.24 -1.38
N ASP A 83 -0.15 5.15 -1.82
CA ASP A 83 0.34 6.31 -1.05
C ASP A 83 0.01 7.63 -1.75
N ASP A 84 -1.24 7.70 -2.23
CA ASP A 84 -1.78 8.75 -3.10
C ASP A 84 -2.59 9.81 -2.32
N ALA A 85 -2.35 9.94 -1.02
CA ALA A 85 -2.95 10.99 -0.21
C ALA A 85 -2.40 12.37 -0.61
N ALA A 86 -3.29 13.36 -0.73
CA ALA A 86 -2.90 14.73 -1.06
C ALA A 86 -2.13 15.42 0.08
N ASP A 87 -2.46 15.09 1.34
CA ASP A 87 -1.74 15.59 2.52
C ASP A 87 -0.55 14.67 2.83
N ALA A 88 0.65 15.25 2.84
CA ALA A 88 1.89 14.54 3.19
C ALA A 88 1.88 13.95 4.60
N ASN A 89 1.08 14.51 5.54
CA ASN A 89 0.93 13.96 6.88
C ASN A 89 0.08 12.69 6.93
N GLU A 90 -0.64 12.39 5.86
CA GLU A 90 -1.43 11.18 5.67
C GLU A 90 -0.69 10.14 4.81
N LYS A 91 0.52 10.45 4.32
CA LYS A 91 1.36 9.51 3.57
C LYS A 91 2.09 8.52 4.50
N PHE A 92 2.49 7.39 3.93
CA PHE A 92 3.04 6.24 4.66
C PHE A 92 4.17 6.60 5.61
N LEU A 93 5.17 7.37 5.17
CA LEU A 93 6.32 7.74 6.02
C LEU A 93 5.91 8.54 7.26
N ALA A 94 4.98 9.50 7.11
CA ALA A 94 4.49 10.31 8.21
C ALA A 94 3.69 9.46 9.20
N LEU A 95 2.81 8.58 8.69
CA LEU A 95 2.04 7.65 9.50
C LEU A 95 2.92 6.63 10.21
N LEU A 96 3.92 6.07 9.53
CA LEU A 96 4.89 5.14 10.11
C LEU A 96 5.64 5.79 11.29
N ALA A 97 6.12 7.03 11.12
CA ALA A 97 6.80 7.75 12.19
C ALA A 97 5.92 7.97 13.43
N ARG A 98 4.62 8.20 13.24
CA ARG A 98 3.62 8.28 14.32
C ARG A 98 3.37 6.92 14.96
N ALA A 99 3.18 5.88 14.14
CA ALA A 99 2.96 4.51 14.59
C ALA A 99 4.10 4.00 15.47
N VAL A 100 5.36 4.28 15.09
CA VAL A 100 6.56 3.92 15.87
C VAL A 100 6.54 4.53 17.27
N ARG A 101 5.97 5.73 17.44
CA ARG A 101 5.80 6.37 18.76
C ARG A 101 4.65 5.80 19.59
N GLY A 102 3.97 4.78 19.09
CA GLY A 102 2.86 4.11 19.76
C GLY A 102 1.50 4.76 19.49
N GLU A 103 1.41 5.69 18.54
CA GLU A 103 0.12 6.19 18.06
C GLU A 103 -0.58 5.10 17.23
N LEU A 104 -1.89 4.96 17.41
CA LEU A 104 -2.72 4.14 16.53
C LEU A 104 -3.05 4.98 15.29
N VAL A 105 -2.58 4.55 14.12
CA VAL A 105 -2.75 5.29 12.87
C VAL A 105 -3.37 4.43 11.78
N GLU A 106 -4.07 5.10 10.87
CA GLU A 106 -4.73 4.49 9.71
C GLU A 106 -4.23 5.19 8.45
N MET A 107 -3.75 4.39 7.51
CA MET A 107 -3.48 4.83 6.15
C MET A 107 -4.78 4.74 5.37
N ARG A 108 -5.18 5.81 4.71
CA ARG A 108 -6.45 5.82 3.97
C ARG A 108 -6.37 4.90 2.74
N TYR A 109 -7.54 4.45 2.31
CA TYR A 109 -7.68 3.80 1.01
C TYR A 109 -7.31 4.76 -0.13
N SER A 110 -6.91 4.22 -1.29
CA SER A 110 -6.49 5.02 -2.44
C SER A 110 -7.52 6.09 -2.78
N SER A 111 -7.05 7.33 -2.91
CA SER A 111 -7.86 8.46 -3.34
C SER A 111 -8.41 8.24 -4.75
N TYR A 112 -7.57 7.73 -5.66
CA TYR A 112 -7.98 7.40 -7.02
C TYR A 112 -9.10 6.34 -7.06
N LEU A 113 -8.91 5.21 -6.36
CA LEU A 113 -9.92 4.15 -6.32
C LEU A 113 -11.22 4.61 -5.66
N SER A 114 -11.13 5.48 -4.64
CA SER A 114 -12.29 6.09 -3.99
C SER A 114 -13.06 7.00 -4.95
N GLU A 115 -12.37 7.83 -5.74
CA GLU A 115 -13.01 8.66 -6.76
C GLU A 115 -13.66 7.85 -7.86
N LEU A 116 -12.97 6.81 -8.35
CA LEU A 116 -13.48 5.93 -9.38
C LEU A 116 -14.78 5.25 -8.92
N ALA A 117 -14.84 4.80 -7.67
CA ALA A 117 -16.04 4.21 -7.08
C ALA A 117 -17.21 5.19 -6.96
N ARG A 118 -16.97 6.50 -6.79
CA ARG A 118 -18.03 7.53 -6.74
C ARG A 118 -18.60 7.89 -8.11
N ARG A 119 -17.84 7.63 -9.18
CA ARG A 119 -18.22 7.94 -10.57
C ARG A 119 -18.95 6.80 -11.28
N ARG A 120 -18.98 5.61 -10.68
CA ARG A 120 -19.75 4.45 -11.12
C ARG A 120 -21.16 4.50 -10.53
#